data_AF-A0A4Q0RXD4-F1
#
_entry.id   AF-A0A4Q0RXD4-F1
#
_cell.length_a   1.000
_cell.length_b   1.000
_cell.length_c   1.000
_cell.angle_alpha   90.00
_cell.angle_beta   90.00
_cell.angle_gamma   90.00
#
_symmetry.space_group_name_H-M   'P 1'
#
loop_
_entity.id
_entity.type
_entity.pdbx_description
1 polymer ?
#
loop_
_entity_poly.entity_id
_entity_poly.type
_entity_poly.pdbx_seq_one_letter_code
_entity_poly.pdbx_strand_id
1 'polypeptide(L)' 'MSNIELTQIVLDFESALLNGVRSGADEVGLTKIRDEAFDRVLAVEGPSPPPLETIFDVAGEMGRKLSMALKAIKS' A
#
# COMPACT_ATOMS: atom_id res chain seq x y z
N MET A 1 -5.62 -18.30 7.24
CA MET A 1 -5.80 -16.90 7.64
C MET A 1 -4.84 -16.06 6.81
N SER A 2 -5.16 -15.76 5.55
CA SER A 2 -4.24 -15.05 4.63
C SER A 2 -4.89 -13.85 3.92
N ASN A 3 -6.19 -13.91 3.58
CA ASN A 3 -6.89 -12.77 2.98
C ASN A 3 -7.19 -11.61 3.93
N ILE A 4 -7.37 -11.88 5.23
CA ILE A 4 -7.65 -10.81 6.22
C ILE A 4 -6.41 -9.92 6.41
N GLU A 5 -5.22 -10.52 6.37
CA GLU A 5 -3.96 -9.83 6.57
C GLU A 5 -3.63 -8.87 5.42
N LEU A 6 -3.79 -9.31 4.17
CA LEU A 6 -3.63 -8.45 3.00
C LEU A 6 -4.59 -7.26 3.01
N THR A 7 -5.87 -7.49 3.35
CA THR A 7 -6.86 -6.41 3.48
C THR A 7 -6.43 -5.40 4.53
N GLN A 8 -5.92 -5.85 5.68
CA GLN A 8 -5.45 -4.94 6.73
C GLN A 8 -4.25 -4.11 6.27
N ILE A 9 -3.31 -4.71 5.55
CA ILE A 9 -2.15 -4.00 5.00
C ILE A 9 -2.60 -2.87 4.05
N VAL A 10 -3.59 -3.13 3.19
CA VAL A 10 -4.15 -2.12 2.28
C VAL A 10 -4.80 -0.97 3.05
N LEU A 11 -5.61 -1.26 4.07
CA LEU A 11 -6.27 -0.25 4.90
C LEU A 11 -5.28 0.63 5.67
N ASP A 12 -4.23 0.02 6.22
CA ASP A 12 -3.16 0.74 6.91
C ASP A 12 -2.41 1.65 5.94
N PHE A 13 -2.07 1.14 4.76
CA PHE A 13 -1.43 1.90 3.69
C PHE A 13 -2.28 3.09 3.26
N GLU A 14 -3.57 2.91 3.03
CA GLU A 14 -4.50 3.99 2.67
C GLU A 14 -4.52 5.10 3.72
N SER A 15 -4.61 4.71 4.98
CA SER A 15 -4.64 5.64 6.10
C SER A 15 -3.33 6.43 6.18
N ALA A 16 -2.18 5.74 6.07
CA ALA A 16 -0.87 6.37 6.07
C ALA A 16 -0.70 7.32 4.87
N LEU A 17 -1.10 6.91 3.68
CA LEU A 17 -0.99 7.70 2.45
C LEU A 17 -1.83 8.98 2.54
N LEU A 18 -3.09 8.89 2.99
CA LEU A 18 -3.95 10.06 3.19
C LEU A 18 -3.38 11.01 4.24
N ASN A 19 -2.83 10.49 5.34
CA ASN A 19 -2.19 11.29 6.37
C ASN A 19 -0.92 11.97 5.85
N GLY A 20 -0.11 11.28 5.04
CA GLY A 20 1.06 11.83 4.37
C GLY A 20 0.68 13.02 3.48
N VAL A 21 -0.33 12.86 2.63
CA VAL A 21 -0.85 13.95 1.78
C VAL A 21 -1.32 15.13 2.61
N ARG A 22 -2.12 14.90 3.66
CA ARG A 22 -2.61 15.97 4.55
C ARG A 22 -1.50 16.72 5.29
N SER A 23 -0.40 16.03 5.57
CA SER A 23 0.76 16.57 6.28
C SER A 23 1.76 17.26 5.34
N GLY A 24 1.50 17.28 4.03
CA GLY A 24 2.39 17.89 3.03
C GLY A 24 3.63 17.06 2.72
N ALA A 25 3.55 15.72 2.85
CA ALA A 25 4.63 14.84 2.43
C ALA A 25 4.91 14.99 0.91
N ASP A 26 6.19 15.00 0.57
CA ASP A 26 6.64 15.05 -0.82
C ASP A 26 6.58 13.66 -1.49
N GLU A 27 6.97 13.62 -2.76
CA GLU A 27 6.98 12.38 -3.54
C GLU A 27 7.83 11.29 -2.90
N VAL A 28 8.95 11.64 -2.27
CA VAL A 28 9.83 10.69 -1.58
C VAL A 28 9.12 10.11 -0.36
N GLY A 29 8.50 10.97 0.46
CA GLY A 29 7.76 10.55 1.64
C GLY A 29 6.57 9.65 1.32
N LEU A 30 5.78 9.99 0.30
CA LEU A 30 4.64 9.17 -0.14
C LEU A 30 5.09 7.84 -0.76
N THR A 31 6.21 7.85 -1.50
CA THR A 31 6.81 6.63 -2.06
C THR A 31 7.27 5.68 -0.95
N LYS A 32 7.89 6.21 0.10
CA LYS A 32 8.33 5.42 1.26
C LYS A 32 7.17 4.70 1.95
N ILE A 33 6.02 5.36 2.11
CA ILE A 33 4.80 4.75 2.68
C ILE A 33 4.36 3.53 1.86
N ARG A 34 4.42 3.62 0.52
CA ARG A 34 4.12 2.48 -0.35
C ARG A 34 5.14 1.36 -0.12
N ASP A 35 6.43 1.66 -0.13
CA ASP A 35 7.49 0.66 -0.03
C ASP A 35 7.39 -0.12 1.28
N GLU A 36 7.18 0.57 2.41
CA GLU A 36 6.95 -0.06 3.72
C GLU A 36 5.73 -1.00 3.72
N ALA A 37 4.66 -0.62 3.03
CA ALA A 37 3.47 -1.46 2.92
C ALA A 37 3.68 -2.64 1.96
N PHE A 38 4.49 -2.49 0.90
CA PHE A 38 4.88 -3.59 0.02
C PHE A 38 5.73 -4.63 0.74
N ASP A 39 6.67 -4.20 1.57
CA ASP A 39 7.48 -5.10 2.39
C ASP A 39 6.59 -5.96 3.29
N ARG A 40 5.52 -5.38 3.85
CA ARG A 40 4.51 -6.13 4.63
C ARG A 40 3.74 -7.13 3.79
N VAL A 41 3.37 -6.80 2.55
CA VAL A 41 2.71 -7.75 1.61
C VAL A 41 3.62 -8.93 1.32
N LEU A 42 4.91 -8.68 1.07
CA LEU A 42 5.91 -9.74 0.78
C LEU A 42 6.21 -10.62 1.99
N ALA A 43 6.05 -10.09 3.20
CA ALA A 43 6.25 -10.81 4.45
C ALA A 43 5.03 -11.64 4.90
N VAL A 44 3.92 -11.64 4.14
CA VAL A 44 2.74 -12.47 4.49
C VAL A 44 3.09 -13.95 4.33
N GLU A 45 3.29 -14.62 5.46
CA GLU A 45 3.56 -16.06 5.55
C GLU A 45 2.38 -16.80 6.20
N GLY A 46 2.22 -18.08 5.89
CA GLY A 46 1.22 -18.91 6.56
C GLY A 46 1.04 -20.29 5.94
N PRO A 47 0.26 -21.18 6.57
CA PRO A 47 0.03 -22.54 6.07
C PRO A 47 -0.73 -22.59 4.73
N SER A 48 -1.29 -21.46 4.29
CA SER A 48 -1.94 -21.30 3.01
C SER A 48 -1.73 -19.85 2.54
N PRO A 49 -0.57 -19.52 1.95
CA PRO A 49 -0.27 -18.17 1.51
C PRO A 49 -1.30 -17.71 0.47
N PRO A 50 -1.52 -16.39 0.32
CA PRO A 50 -2.39 -15.87 -0.72
C PRO A 50 -1.88 -16.31 -2.10
N PRO A 51 -2.80 -16.57 -3.07
CA PRO A 51 -2.40 -16.74 -4.46
C PRO A 51 -1.60 -15.54 -4.95
N LEU A 52 -0.63 -15.77 -5.84
CA LEU A 52 0.19 -14.71 -6.43
C LEU A 52 -0.66 -13.63 -7.12
N GLU A 53 -1.77 -14.03 -7.73
CA GLU A 53 -2.75 -13.13 -8.34
C GLU A 53 -3.31 -12.13 -7.32
N THR A 54 -3.66 -12.58 -6.12
CA THR A 54 -4.14 -11.72 -5.03
C THR A 54 -3.06 -10.74 -4.57
N ILE A 55 -1.81 -11.18 -4.51
CA ILE A 55 -0.67 -10.31 -4.19
C ILE A 55 -0.51 -9.22 -5.27
N PHE A 56 -0.62 -9.59 -6.55
CA PHE A 56 -0.53 -8.65 -7.67
C PHE A 56 -1.70 -7.66 -7.70
N ASP A 57 -2.91 -8.11 -7.40
CA ASP A 57 -4.08 -7.23 -7.31
C ASP A 57 -3.90 -6.18 -6.21
N VAL A 58 -3.44 -6.59 -5.02
CA VAL A 58 -3.13 -5.70 -3.90
C VAL A 58 -2.02 -4.70 -4.27
N ALA A 59 -0.92 -5.19 -4.83
CA ALA A 59 0.19 -4.33 -5.28
C ALA A 59 -0.27 -3.31 -6.33
N GLY A 60 -1.09 -3.74 -7.30
CA GLY A 60 -1.66 -2.88 -8.32
C GLY A 60 -2.60 -1.82 -7.74
N GLU A 61 -3.43 -2.18 -6.77
CA GLU A 61 -4.27 -1.23 -6.04
C GLU A 61 -3.44 -0.18 -5.30
N MET A 62 -2.42 -0.59 -4.56
CA MET A 62 -1.54 0.32 -3.82
C MET A 62 -0.81 1.28 -4.77
N GLY A 63 -0.31 0.78 -5.89
CA GLY A 63 0.33 1.59 -6.94
C GLY A 63 -0.62 2.66 -7.53
N ARG A 64 -1.89 2.30 -7.78
CA ARG A 64 -2.90 3.25 -8.26
C ARG A 64 -3.17 4.36 -7.24
N LYS A 65 -3.32 4.03 -5.96
CA LYS A 65 -3.57 5.02 -4.90
C LYS A 65 -2.39 5.97 -4.73
N LEU A 66 -1.16 5.47 -4.75
CA LEU A 66 0.03 6.33 -4.75
C LEU A 66 0.03 7.27 -5.96
N SER A 67 -0.25 6.77 -7.17
CA SER A 67 -0.30 7.60 -8.37
C SER A 67 -1.30 8.75 -8.24
N MET A 68 -2.47 8.50 -7.64
CA MET A 68 -3.47 9.53 -7.35
C MET A 68 -2.96 10.55 -6.33
N ALA A 69 -2.36 10.09 -5.23
CA ALA A 69 -1.79 10.96 -4.21
C ALA A 69 -0.68 11.87 -4.78
N LEU A 70 0.22 11.33 -5.60
CA LEU A 70 1.28 12.09 -6.26
C LEU A 70 0.74 13.15 -7.22
N LYS A 71 -0.36 12.85 -7.94
CA LYS A 71 -1.04 13.85 -8.78
C LYS A 71 -1.67 14.94 -7.93
N ALA A 72 -2.27 14.59 -6.79
CA ALA A 72 -2.94 15.54 -5.91
C ALA A 72 -1.96 16.55 -5.30
N ILE A 73 -0.73 16.15 -4.94
CA ILE A 73 0.27 17.07 -4.38
C ILE A 73 1.02 17.91 -5.42
N LYS A 74 0.92 17.54 -6.71
CA LYS A 74 1.53 18.27 -7.84
C LYS A 74 0.57 19.28 -8.49
N SER A 75 -0.71 19.24 -8.10
CA SER A 75 -1.77 20.14 -8.60
C SER A 75 -1.93 21.32 -7.66
#